data_AF-A0AAD3MWY7-F1
#
_entry.id   AF-A0AAD3MWY7-F1
#
_cell.length_a   1.000
_cell.length_b   1.000
_cell.length_c   1.000
_cell.angle_alpha   90.00
_cell.angle_beta   90.00
_cell.angle_gamma   90.00
#
_symmetry.space_group_name_H-M   'P 1'
#
loop_
_entity.id
_entity.type
_entity.pdbx_description
1 polymer ?
#
loop_
_entity_poly.entity_id
_entity_poly.type
_entity_poly.pdbx_seq_one_letter_code
_entity_poly.pdbx_strand_id
1 'polypeptide(L)'
;MAADSDPESEVFEITDFTTASEWERFVSRVEEVLNDWKLIGKSPGKLSLEKGEYTTGIWGEKSQDINFADFKFFITHYFLKQECEKDDEKDKLEEDAFPLAMQDLLCMNNDFPPRAHCLVRWYGIREFVVISPGANCEAIISESKCNLLLSSVSIALANSGCQVPMFVQIQQKWRRMYAGECQGPGLRTDFEIVHLRKVPSQYNHLSGLLDIFKSKI
;
A
#
# COMPACT_ATOMS: atom_id res chain seq x y z
N MET A 1 24.71 -61.36 -25.36
CA MET A 1 24.82 -60.39 -24.26
C MET A 1 23.81 -59.29 -24.52
N ALA A 2 23.16 -58.81 -23.46
CA ALA A 2 21.83 -58.21 -23.45
C ALA A 2 21.66 -56.98 -24.35
N ALA A 3 20.55 -56.97 -25.10
CA ALA A 3 19.90 -55.78 -25.59
C ALA A 3 18.74 -55.51 -24.63
N ASP A 4 18.82 -54.42 -23.88
CA ASP A 4 17.67 -53.82 -23.20
C ASP A 4 18.02 -52.34 -22.98
N SER A 5 17.86 -51.56 -24.06
CA SER A 5 17.79 -50.12 -24.02
C SER A 5 16.31 -49.77 -23.92
N ASP A 6 15.82 -49.61 -22.69
CA ASP A 6 14.45 -49.25 -22.37
C ASP A 6 14.26 -47.73 -22.57
N PRO A 7 13.47 -47.25 -23.56
CA PRO A 7 13.29 -45.83 -23.83
C PRO A 7 12.01 -45.26 -23.21
N GLU A 8 11.48 -45.83 -22.12
CA GLU A 8 10.15 -45.48 -21.57
C GLU A 8 10.15 -44.66 -20.27
N SER A 9 11.04 -43.68 -20.08
CA SER A 9 10.89 -42.78 -18.93
C SER A 9 11.29 -41.32 -19.13
N GLU A 10 11.12 -40.77 -20.33
CA GLU A 10 10.88 -39.32 -20.47
C GLU A 10 9.37 -39.08 -20.32
N VAL A 11 8.87 -39.28 -19.10
CA VAL A 11 7.56 -38.76 -18.72
C VAL A 11 7.72 -37.25 -18.74
N PHE A 12 7.26 -36.61 -19.82
CA PHE A 12 7.18 -35.16 -19.88
C PHE A 12 6.42 -34.67 -18.66
N GLU A 13 7.10 -33.97 -17.74
CA GLU A 13 6.44 -33.18 -16.71
C GLU A 13 5.65 -32.09 -17.42
N ILE A 14 4.35 -32.34 -17.63
CA ILE A 14 3.43 -31.33 -18.10
C ILE A 14 3.24 -30.35 -16.95
N THR A 15 3.97 -29.25 -16.98
CA THR A 15 3.74 -28.13 -16.07
C THR A 15 2.40 -27.48 -16.43
N ASP A 16 1.41 -27.66 -15.55
CA ASP A 16 0.07 -27.11 -15.72
C ASP A 16 0.03 -25.63 -15.30
N PHE A 17 -0.10 -24.73 -16.27
CA PHE A 17 -0.26 -23.29 -16.06
C PHE A 17 -1.73 -22.84 -16.00
N THR A 18 -2.68 -23.77 -15.98
CA THR A 18 -4.12 -23.45 -15.90
C THR A 18 -4.62 -23.37 -14.46
N THR A 19 -3.89 -23.93 -13.51
CA THR A 19 -4.20 -23.79 -12.08
C THR A 19 -3.67 -22.47 -11.56
N ALA A 20 -4.52 -21.70 -10.87
CA ALA A 20 -4.07 -20.48 -10.21
C ALA A 20 -2.92 -20.80 -9.23
N SER A 21 -1.88 -19.99 -9.27
CA SER A 21 -0.79 -20.03 -8.31
C SER A 21 -1.24 -19.46 -6.95
N GLU A 22 -0.50 -19.78 -5.88
CA GLU A 22 -0.74 -19.18 -4.55
C GLU A 22 -0.66 -17.65 -4.59
N TRP A 23 0.20 -17.12 -5.48
CA TRP A 23 0.34 -15.69 -5.68
C TRP A 23 -0.90 -15.08 -6.35
N GLU A 24 -1.42 -15.69 -7.42
CA GLU A 24 -2.67 -15.22 -8.05
C GLU A 24 -3.86 -15.34 -7.11
N ARG A 25 -3.94 -16.41 -6.31
CA ARG A 25 -4.98 -16.56 -5.27
C ARG A 25 -4.89 -15.43 -4.24
N PHE A 26 -3.68 -15.07 -3.82
CA PHE A 26 -3.49 -13.98 -2.88
C PHE A 26 -3.89 -12.62 -3.46
N VAL A 27 -3.48 -12.33 -4.70
CA VAL A 27 -3.89 -11.10 -5.42
C VAL A 27 -5.42 -11.02 -5.51
N SER A 28 -6.07 -12.09 -5.96
CA SER A 28 -7.53 -12.17 -6.04
C SER A 28 -8.20 -11.95 -4.67
N ARG A 29 -7.64 -12.49 -3.59
CA ARG A 29 -8.15 -12.28 -2.23
C ARG A 29 -8.02 -10.82 -1.79
N VAL A 30 -6.92 -10.14 -2.14
CA VAL A 30 -6.77 -8.70 -1.87
C VAL A 30 -7.82 -7.90 -2.66
N GLU A 31 -8.03 -8.21 -3.93
CA GLU A 31 -9.06 -7.57 -4.76
C GLU A 31 -10.47 -7.76 -4.20
N GLU A 32 -10.81 -8.97 -3.74
CA GLU A 32 -12.08 -9.26 -3.05
C GLU A 32 -12.27 -8.34 -1.85
N VAL A 33 -11.26 -8.19 -1.00
CA VAL A 33 -11.33 -7.32 0.19
C VAL A 33 -11.55 -5.86 -0.20
N LEU A 34 -10.84 -5.37 -1.22
CA LEU A 34 -11.02 -4.00 -1.74
C LEU A 34 -12.44 -3.79 -2.28
N ASN A 35 -13.00 -4.78 -2.96
CA ASN A 35 -14.36 -4.76 -3.47
C ASN A 35 -15.39 -4.77 -2.34
N ASP A 36 -15.23 -5.66 -1.36
CA ASP A 36 -16.11 -5.79 -0.19
C ASP A 36 -16.17 -4.49 0.62
N TRP A 37 -15.04 -3.80 0.73
CA TRP A 37 -14.95 -2.50 1.39
C TRP A 37 -15.41 -1.32 0.52
N LYS A 38 -15.81 -1.59 -0.73
CA LYS A 38 -16.26 -0.61 -1.73
C LYS A 38 -15.20 0.46 -2.00
N LEU A 39 -13.92 0.05 -2.06
CA LEU A 39 -12.80 0.94 -2.39
C LEU A 39 -12.55 1.03 -3.90
N ILE A 40 -13.22 0.17 -4.66
CA ILE A 40 -13.19 0.11 -6.13
C ILE A 40 -14.12 1.18 -6.71
N GLY A 41 -13.65 1.92 -7.71
CA GLY A 41 -14.47 2.89 -8.45
C GLY A 41 -14.94 4.09 -7.64
N LYS A 42 -14.39 4.33 -6.44
CA LYS A 42 -14.60 5.58 -5.72
C LYS A 42 -13.95 6.73 -6.49
N SER A 43 -14.74 7.71 -6.91
CA SER A 43 -14.21 9.01 -7.31
C SER A 43 -13.59 9.69 -6.08
N PRO A 44 -12.50 10.46 -6.24
CA PRO A 44 -12.01 11.30 -5.17
C PRO A 44 -13.11 12.32 -4.85
N GLY A 45 -13.86 12.08 -3.78
CA GLY A 45 -14.84 13.05 -3.27
C GLY A 45 -14.12 14.38 -3.04
N LYS A 46 -14.64 15.45 -3.63
CA LYS A 46 -14.03 16.79 -3.67
C LYS A 46 -14.11 17.54 -2.33
N LEU A 47 -14.03 16.81 -1.22
CA LEU A 47 -14.11 17.38 0.11
C LEU A 47 -12.71 17.82 0.54
N SER A 48 -12.46 19.12 0.43
CA SER A 48 -11.35 19.77 1.09
C SER A 48 -11.48 19.59 2.60
N LEU A 49 -10.49 18.95 3.21
CA LEU A 49 -10.40 18.78 4.66
C LEU A 49 -10.27 20.15 5.35
N GLU A 50 -11.06 20.38 6.39
CA GLU A 50 -10.83 21.50 7.29
C GLU A 50 -9.50 21.35 8.04
N LYS A 51 -9.01 22.47 8.57
CA LYS A 51 -7.75 22.53 9.29
C LYS A 51 -7.86 21.80 10.62
N GLY A 52 -7.01 20.80 10.85
CA GLY A 52 -6.91 20.06 12.10
C GLY A 52 -7.73 18.76 12.16
N GLU A 53 -8.45 18.40 11.09
CA GLU A 53 -9.33 17.23 11.05
C GLU A 53 -8.62 15.90 11.33
N TYR A 54 -7.33 15.75 10.98
CA TYR A 54 -6.59 14.53 11.30
C TYR A 54 -6.45 14.28 12.81
N THR A 55 -6.59 15.32 13.62
CA THR A 55 -6.51 15.23 15.08
C THR A 55 -7.88 15.19 15.76
N THR A 56 -8.85 15.95 15.24
CA THR A 56 -10.19 16.08 15.86
C THR A 56 -11.22 15.11 15.30
N GLY A 57 -11.04 14.65 14.06
CA GLY A 57 -12.00 13.79 13.38
C GLY A 57 -12.03 12.36 13.89
N ILE A 58 -13.13 11.68 13.60
CA ILE A 58 -13.37 10.30 14.05
C ILE A 58 -12.81 9.34 13.01
N TRP A 59 -11.80 8.57 13.41
CA TRP A 59 -11.21 7.53 12.56
C TRP A 59 -12.02 6.24 12.64
N GLY A 60 -12.25 5.63 11.48
CA GLY A 60 -12.76 4.27 11.34
C GLY A 60 -11.65 3.30 10.96
N GLU A 61 -11.77 2.06 11.42
CA GLU A 61 -10.94 0.95 10.96
C GLU A 61 -11.80 -0.26 10.59
N LYS A 62 -11.39 -1.00 9.57
CA LYS A 62 -11.94 -2.31 9.20
C LYS A 62 -10.78 -3.26 8.96
N SER A 63 -10.82 -4.45 9.55
CA SER A 63 -9.75 -5.43 9.44
C SER A 63 -10.28 -6.78 9.00
N GLN A 64 -9.48 -7.50 8.21
CA GLN A 64 -9.77 -8.85 7.76
C GLN A 64 -8.48 -9.67 7.68
N ASP A 65 -8.62 -10.98 7.82
CA ASP A 65 -7.52 -11.93 7.74
C ASP A 65 -7.38 -12.41 6.29
N ILE A 66 -6.16 -12.40 5.76
CA ILE A 66 -5.83 -12.94 4.45
C ILE A 66 -4.61 -13.85 4.55
N ASN A 67 -4.55 -14.89 3.72
CA ASN A 67 -3.46 -15.86 3.76
C ASN A 67 -2.74 -15.90 2.41
N PHE A 68 -1.41 -15.97 2.45
CA PHE A 68 -0.57 -16.35 1.34
C PHE A 68 0.01 -17.73 1.64
N ALA A 69 -0.49 -18.78 0.97
CA ALA A 69 -0.22 -20.16 1.35
C ALA A 69 -0.43 -20.35 2.89
N ASP A 70 0.61 -20.73 3.62
CA ASP A 70 0.57 -20.95 5.08
C ASP A 70 0.81 -19.68 5.92
N PHE A 71 1.10 -18.55 5.27
CA PHE A 71 1.44 -17.31 5.95
C PHE A 71 0.22 -16.41 6.10
N LYS A 72 -0.09 -16.01 7.34
CA LYS A 72 -1.24 -15.17 7.65
C LYS A 72 -0.86 -13.69 7.69
N PHE A 73 -1.71 -12.86 7.11
CA PHE A 73 -1.65 -11.41 7.16
C PHE A 73 -2.98 -10.84 7.66
N PHE A 74 -2.91 -9.64 8.21
CA PHE A 74 -4.07 -8.79 8.44
C PHE A 74 -4.04 -7.66 7.43
N ILE A 75 -5.14 -7.48 6.73
CA ILE A 75 -5.38 -6.29 5.93
C ILE A 75 -6.31 -5.38 6.73
N THR A 76 -5.88 -4.13 6.94
CA THR A 76 -6.63 -3.14 7.71
C THR A 76 -6.80 -1.87 6.91
N HIS A 77 -8.05 -1.46 6.71
CA HIS A 77 -8.43 -0.19 6.12
C HIS A 77 -8.63 0.86 7.21
N TYR A 78 -7.92 1.97 7.10
CA TYR A 78 -8.03 3.14 7.95
C TYR A 78 -8.62 4.28 7.13
N PHE A 79 -9.63 4.96 7.68
CA PHE A 79 -10.26 6.10 7.00
C PHE A 79 -10.78 7.10 8.01
N LEU A 80 -10.64 8.38 7.68
CA LEU A 80 -11.30 9.46 8.39
C LEU A 80 -12.79 9.46 8.01
N LYS A 81 -13.69 9.35 9.00
CA LYS A 81 -15.13 9.44 8.74
C LYS A 81 -15.48 10.90 8.43
N GLN A 82 -15.93 11.15 7.22
CA GLN A 82 -16.52 12.43 6.83
C GLN A 82 -18.03 12.27 6.72
N GLU A 83 -18.77 13.29 7.15
CA GLU A 83 -20.20 13.41 6.83
C GLU A 83 -20.28 13.78 5.35
N CYS A 84 -20.48 12.78 4.48
CA CYS A 84 -20.81 13.07 3.08
C CYS A 84 -22.22 13.66 3.06
N GLU A 85 -22.33 14.98 2.88
CA GLU A 85 -23.52 15.52 2.24
C GLU A 85 -23.65 14.81 0.89
N LYS A 86 -24.84 14.25 0.64
CA LYS A 86 -25.11 13.53 -0.60
C LYS A 86 -25.12 14.56 -1.72
N ASP A 87 -23.99 14.76 -2.38
CA ASP A 87 -23.97 15.46 -3.65
C ASP A 87 -24.63 14.55 -4.70
N ASP A 88 -25.92 14.78 -4.90
CA ASP A 88 -26.72 14.31 -6.04
C ASP A 88 -26.33 15.07 -7.33
N GLU A 89 -25.04 15.37 -7.52
CA GLU A 89 -24.52 15.90 -8.77
C GLU A 89 -23.63 14.85 -9.40
N LYS A 90 -23.98 14.48 -10.64
CA LYS A 90 -23.16 13.61 -11.50
C LYS A 90 -21.72 14.15 -11.51
N ASP A 91 -20.86 13.52 -10.71
CA ASP A 91 -19.43 13.73 -10.74
C ASP A 91 -18.98 13.62 -12.19
N LYS A 92 -18.63 14.75 -12.78
CA LYS A 92 -17.86 14.75 -14.01
C LYS A 92 -16.53 14.12 -13.61
N LEU A 93 -16.32 12.88 -14.05
CA LEU A 93 -15.01 12.24 -14.05
C LEU A 93 -14.09 13.15 -14.88
N GLU A 94 -13.46 14.12 -14.24
CA GLU A 94 -12.29 14.78 -14.81
C GLU A 94 -11.23 13.70 -14.90
N GLU A 95 -11.00 13.17 -16.10
CA GLU A 95 -10.04 12.08 -16.37
C GLU A 95 -8.61 12.43 -15.91
N ASP A 96 -8.33 13.72 -15.67
CA ASP A 96 -7.05 14.27 -15.20
C ASP A 96 -7.01 14.57 -13.67
N ALA A 97 -8.03 14.19 -12.90
CA ALA A 97 -8.06 14.48 -11.46
C ALA A 97 -7.05 13.61 -10.69
N PHE A 98 -6.18 14.26 -9.91
CA PHE A 98 -5.25 13.56 -9.01
C PHE A 98 -6.00 12.70 -8.00
N PRO A 99 -5.50 11.48 -7.68
CA PRO A 99 -6.01 10.67 -6.58
C PRO A 99 -6.09 11.47 -5.29
N LEU A 100 -7.09 11.17 -4.47
CA LEU A 100 -7.33 11.88 -3.21
C LEU A 100 -6.10 11.90 -2.30
N ALA A 101 -5.38 10.78 -2.24
CA ALA A 101 -4.14 10.67 -1.49
C ALA A 101 -3.03 11.62 -1.95
N MET A 102 -2.99 11.95 -3.24
CA MET A 102 -2.03 12.91 -3.79
C MET A 102 -2.45 14.34 -3.48
N GLN A 103 -3.75 14.64 -3.50
CA GLN A 103 -4.25 15.93 -3.04
C GLN A 103 -3.93 16.14 -1.55
N ASP A 104 -4.09 15.09 -0.75
CA ASP A 104 -3.76 15.05 0.66
C ASP A 104 -2.25 15.28 0.90
N LEU A 105 -1.39 14.58 0.15
CA LEU A 105 0.07 14.77 0.19
C LEU A 105 0.52 16.21 -0.07
N LEU A 106 -0.22 16.95 -0.90
CA LEU A 106 0.07 18.33 -1.28
C LEU A 106 -0.60 19.35 -0.34
N CYS A 107 -1.42 18.90 0.62
CA CYS A 107 -2.23 19.76 1.47
C CYS A 107 -1.52 20.09 2.79
N MET A 108 -1.12 21.36 2.94
CA MET A 108 -0.41 21.82 4.15
C MET A 108 -1.33 22.06 5.36
N ASN A 109 -2.66 21.94 5.21
CA ASN A 109 -3.61 22.30 6.28
C ASN A 109 -3.54 21.35 7.47
N ASN A 110 -3.14 20.10 7.24
CA ASN A 110 -3.15 19.04 8.24
C ASN A 110 -1.75 18.46 8.48
N ASP A 111 -0.70 19.21 8.14
CA ASP A 111 0.68 18.82 8.37
C ASP A 111 0.98 18.65 9.86
N PHE A 112 1.79 17.62 10.17
CA PHE A 112 2.31 17.32 11.50
C PHE A 112 1.24 17.16 12.61
N PRO A 113 0.20 16.32 12.43
CA PRO A 113 -0.79 16.14 13.47
C PRO A 113 -0.14 15.50 14.73
N PRO A 114 -0.40 16.04 15.93
CA PRO A 114 0.27 15.59 17.16
C PRO A 114 -0.18 14.19 17.60
N ARG A 115 -1.43 13.81 17.29
CA ARG A 115 -2.04 12.52 17.65
C ARG A 115 -2.76 11.93 16.45
N ALA A 116 -2.03 11.14 15.66
CA ALA A 116 -2.59 10.39 14.54
C ALA A 116 -1.75 9.14 14.27
N HIS A 117 -2.28 8.25 13.43
CA HIS A 117 -1.54 7.09 12.94
C HIS A 117 -0.23 7.55 12.26
N CYS A 118 0.83 6.73 12.35
CA CYS A 118 2.15 7.13 11.85
C CYS A 118 2.16 7.48 10.36
N LEU A 119 1.46 6.71 9.51
CA LEU A 119 1.33 7.01 8.08
C LEU A 119 0.61 8.33 7.80
N VAL A 120 -0.39 8.69 8.62
CA VAL A 120 -1.05 10.01 8.53
C VAL A 120 -0.06 11.13 8.89
N ARG A 121 0.78 10.90 9.90
CA ARG A 121 1.78 11.90 10.34
C ARG A 121 2.92 12.07 9.34
N TRP A 122 3.28 11.02 8.60
CA TRP A 122 4.40 11.02 7.68
C TRP A 122 4.02 11.44 6.27
N TYR A 123 2.84 11.04 5.80
CA TYR A 123 2.37 11.27 4.44
C TYR A 123 1.15 12.18 4.35
N GLY A 124 0.53 12.56 5.47
CA GLY A 124 -0.60 13.48 5.44
C GLY A 124 -1.84 12.92 4.75
N ILE A 125 -2.07 11.61 4.77
CA ILE A 125 -3.18 10.94 4.05
C ILE A 125 -4.39 10.64 4.95
N ARG A 126 -5.61 10.79 4.42
CA ARG A 126 -6.87 10.58 5.17
C ARG A 126 -7.45 9.17 5.12
N GLU A 127 -7.08 8.39 4.11
CA GLU A 127 -7.59 7.03 3.86
C GLU A 127 -6.47 6.17 3.29
N PHE A 128 -6.26 4.98 3.85
CA PHE A 128 -5.21 4.04 3.42
C PHE A 128 -5.49 2.62 3.91
N VAL A 129 -4.84 1.65 3.26
CA VAL A 129 -4.89 0.23 3.63
C VAL A 129 -3.50 -0.24 4.05
N VAL A 130 -3.43 -1.09 5.09
CA VAL A 130 -2.18 -1.68 5.57
C VAL A 130 -2.30 -3.20 5.60
N ILE A 131 -1.40 -3.89 4.91
CA ILE A 131 -1.17 -5.33 5.03
C ILE A 131 -0.04 -5.53 6.04
N SER A 132 -0.33 -6.22 7.13
CA SER A 132 0.63 -6.50 8.20
C SER A 132 0.73 -8.00 8.48
N PRO A 133 1.91 -8.51 8.87
CA PRO A 133 2.05 -9.92 9.21
C PRO A 133 1.21 -10.27 10.44
N GLY A 134 0.54 -11.42 10.41
CA GLY A 134 -0.30 -11.94 11.49
C GLY A 134 0.43 -11.98 12.84
N ALA A 135 -0.31 -11.97 13.97
CA ALA A 135 0.27 -11.79 15.31
C ALA A 135 1.43 -12.77 15.60
N ASN A 136 1.24 -14.04 15.20
CA ASN A 136 2.19 -15.14 15.41
C ASN A 136 3.11 -15.40 14.20
N CYS A 137 3.06 -14.56 13.17
CA CYS A 137 3.86 -14.70 11.97
C CYS A 137 5.15 -13.89 12.07
N GLU A 138 6.19 -14.37 11.39
CA GLU A 138 7.50 -13.70 11.33
C GLU A 138 7.41 -12.33 10.65
N ALA A 139 8.39 -11.47 10.96
CA ALA A 139 8.55 -10.20 10.27
C ALA A 139 8.97 -10.38 8.80
N ILE A 140 8.56 -9.45 7.94
CA ILE A 140 8.87 -9.46 6.51
C ILE A 140 10.18 -8.69 6.31
N ILE A 141 11.31 -9.40 6.37
CA ILE A 141 12.64 -8.78 6.35
C ILE A 141 13.34 -8.96 5.00
N SER A 142 13.12 -10.11 4.35
CA SER A 142 13.75 -10.44 3.08
C SER A 142 13.23 -9.52 1.97
N GLU A 143 14.14 -8.95 1.18
CA GLU A 143 13.82 -8.13 0.01
C GLU A 143 12.89 -8.87 -0.97
N SER A 144 13.14 -10.15 -1.21
CA SER A 144 12.29 -10.99 -2.05
C SER A 144 10.85 -11.08 -1.56
N LYS A 145 10.62 -11.20 -0.24
CA LYS A 145 9.27 -11.25 0.35
C LYS A 145 8.59 -9.88 0.27
N CYS A 146 9.34 -8.81 0.49
CA CYS A 146 8.84 -7.44 0.34
C CYS A 146 8.39 -7.19 -1.11
N ASN A 147 9.25 -7.49 -2.09
CA ASN A 147 8.97 -7.26 -3.50
C ASN A 147 7.79 -8.12 -4.00
N LEU A 148 7.66 -9.35 -3.50
CA LEU A 148 6.51 -10.21 -3.83
C LEU A 148 5.20 -9.64 -3.31
N LEU A 149 5.16 -9.09 -2.09
CA LEU A 149 3.95 -8.49 -1.56
C LEU A 149 3.62 -7.16 -2.23
N LEU A 150 4.64 -6.33 -2.49
CA LEU A 150 4.46 -5.08 -3.22
C LEU A 150 4.01 -5.32 -4.67
N SER A 151 4.51 -6.36 -5.34
CA SER A 151 4.01 -6.72 -6.68
C SER A 151 2.56 -7.20 -6.62
N SER A 152 2.19 -7.99 -5.60
CA SER A 152 0.78 -8.38 -5.38
C SER A 152 -0.12 -7.17 -5.18
N VAL A 153 0.32 -6.19 -4.37
CA VAL A 153 -0.40 -4.93 -4.14
C VAL A 153 -0.54 -4.14 -5.45
N SER A 154 0.55 -3.97 -6.20
CA SER A 154 0.56 -3.22 -7.46
C SER A 154 -0.42 -3.81 -8.48
N ILE A 155 -0.50 -5.13 -8.57
CA ILE A 155 -1.43 -5.81 -9.48
C ILE A 155 -2.87 -5.68 -8.98
N ALA A 156 -3.12 -5.89 -7.69
CA ALA A 156 -4.46 -5.75 -7.13
C ALA A 156 -5.01 -4.32 -7.32
N LEU A 157 -4.18 -3.29 -7.13
CA LEU A 157 -4.55 -1.89 -7.40
C LEU A 157 -4.85 -1.68 -8.89
N ALA A 158 -4.00 -2.19 -9.79
CA ALA A 158 -4.15 -2.04 -11.23
C ALA A 158 -5.43 -2.72 -11.76
N ASN A 159 -5.70 -3.95 -11.32
CA ASN A 159 -6.85 -4.74 -11.74
C ASN A 159 -8.16 -4.16 -11.20
N SER A 160 -8.15 -3.67 -9.97
CA SER A 160 -9.34 -3.13 -9.31
C SER A 160 -9.60 -1.66 -9.64
N GLY A 161 -8.61 -0.92 -10.14
CA GLY A 161 -8.71 0.54 -10.28
C GLY A 161 -8.86 1.27 -8.95
N CYS A 162 -8.48 0.63 -7.84
CA CYS A 162 -8.53 1.25 -6.52
C CYS A 162 -7.45 2.33 -6.40
N GLN A 163 -7.84 3.53 -5.98
CA GLN A 163 -6.95 4.68 -5.82
C GLN A 163 -6.56 4.93 -4.35
N VAL A 164 -6.93 4.03 -3.44
CA VAL A 164 -6.57 4.13 -2.03
C VAL A 164 -5.13 3.63 -1.85
N PRO A 165 -4.22 4.42 -1.24
CA PRO A 165 -2.87 3.97 -0.96
C PRO A 165 -2.85 2.69 -0.14
N MET A 166 -2.05 1.72 -0.57
CA MET A 166 -1.89 0.45 0.11
C MET A 166 -0.44 0.27 0.55
N PHE A 167 -0.26 -0.11 1.82
CA PHE A 167 1.02 -0.26 2.47
C PHE A 167 1.23 -1.69 2.93
N VAL A 168 2.46 -2.19 2.83
CA VAL A 168 2.91 -3.44 3.43
C VAL A 168 3.82 -3.10 4.60
N GLN A 169 3.52 -3.65 5.78
CA GLN A 169 4.40 -3.53 6.94
C GLN A 169 5.61 -4.44 6.77
N ILE A 170 6.77 -3.82 6.58
CA ILE A 170 8.05 -4.50 6.39
C ILE A 170 8.91 -4.39 7.65
N GLN A 171 9.99 -5.15 7.70
CA GLN A 171 10.91 -5.23 8.85
C GLN A 171 10.17 -5.66 10.14
N GLN A 172 10.83 -5.47 11.28
CA GLN A 172 10.26 -5.81 12.57
C GLN A 172 9.08 -4.91 12.93
N LYS A 173 7.98 -5.48 13.42
CA LYS A 173 6.72 -4.76 13.71
C LYS A 173 6.91 -3.51 14.56
N TRP A 174 7.78 -3.57 15.57
CA TRP A 174 8.08 -2.46 16.47
C TRP A 174 8.75 -1.26 15.78
N ARG A 175 9.39 -1.46 14.63
CA ARG A 175 10.03 -0.39 13.86
C ARG A 175 9.05 0.45 13.05
N ARG A 176 7.83 -0.05 12.83
CA ARG A 176 6.78 0.64 12.04
C ARG A 176 7.30 1.08 10.67
N MET A 177 7.98 0.17 9.97
CA MET A 177 8.43 0.40 8.60
C MET A 177 7.34 -0.07 7.64
N TYR A 178 7.07 0.76 6.63
CA TYR A 178 6.06 0.48 5.61
C TYR A 178 6.65 0.83 4.26
N ALA A 179 6.30 0.04 3.26
CA ALA A 179 6.44 0.38 1.86
C ALA A 179 5.06 0.35 1.24
N GLY A 180 4.71 1.32 0.42
CA GLY A 180 3.37 1.40 -0.15
C GLY A 180 3.34 1.94 -1.56
N GLU A 181 2.19 1.81 -2.19
CA GLU A 181 1.93 2.27 -3.54
C GLU A 181 0.50 2.82 -3.61
N CYS A 182 0.31 3.83 -4.45
CA CYS A 182 -0.99 4.33 -4.88
C CYS A 182 -0.98 4.46 -6.39
N GLN A 183 -2.05 4.00 -7.04
CA GLN A 183 -2.23 4.11 -8.48
C GLN A 183 -3.41 5.04 -8.79
N GLY A 184 -3.24 5.87 -9.80
CA GLY A 184 -4.27 6.75 -10.33
C GLY A 184 -4.24 6.77 -11.86
N PRO A 185 -5.17 7.47 -12.51
CA PRO A 185 -5.19 7.63 -13.95
C PRO A 185 -3.85 8.25 -14.42
N GLY A 186 -3.05 7.46 -15.14
CA GLY A 186 -1.77 7.92 -15.69
C GLY A 186 -0.66 8.21 -14.67
N LEU A 187 -0.83 7.87 -13.38
CA LEU A 187 0.19 8.12 -12.36
C LEU A 187 0.30 6.99 -11.34
N ARG A 188 1.51 6.84 -10.81
CA ARG A 188 1.86 5.94 -9.73
C ARG A 188 2.68 6.70 -8.70
N THR A 189 2.33 6.54 -7.44
CA THR A 189 3.04 7.13 -6.30
C THR A 189 3.56 6.02 -5.40
N ASP A 190 4.88 5.92 -5.28
CA ASP A 190 5.53 4.99 -4.35
C ASP A 190 5.83 5.69 -3.02
N PHE A 191 5.56 4.99 -1.92
CA PHE A 191 5.76 5.46 -0.55
C PHE A 191 6.86 4.65 0.11
N GLU A 192 8.04 5.26 0.27
CA GLU A 192 9.22 4.61 0.84
C GLU A 192 9.67 5.24 2.15
N ILE A 193 9.94 4.40 3.15
CA ILE A 193 10.47 4.83 4.44
C ILE A 193 11.92 4.39 4.57
N VAL A 194 12.80 5.35 4.88
CA VAL A 194 14.20 5.10 5.22
C VAL A 194 14.42 5.36 6.70
N HIS A 195 15.03 4.39 7.40
CA HIS A 195 15.37 4.52 8.81
C HIS A 195 16.89 4.60 9.01
N LEU A 196 17.37 5.76 9.48
CA LEU A 196 18.76 5.98 9.82
C LEU A 196 19.00 5.73 11.31
N ARG A 197 19.84 4.75 11.66
CA ARG A 197 20.21 4.48 13.07
C ARG A 197 20.91 5.66 13.74
N LYS A 198 21.71 6.39 12.97
CA LYS A 198 22.40 7.61 13.39
C LYS A 198 22.24 8.60 12.25
N VAL A 199 21.69 9.77 12.56
CA VAL A 199 21.60 10.87 11.61
C VAL A 199 22.99 11.52 11.55
N PRO A 200 23.67 11.56 10.39
CA PRO A 200 24.88 12.34 10.20
C PRO A 200 24.66 13.79 10.62
N SER A 201 25.67 14.43 11.23
CA SER A 201 25.56 15.82 11.71
C SER A 201 25.12 16.80 10.62
N GLN A 202 25.57 16.57 9.39
CA GLN A 202 25.18 17.32 8.19
C GLN A 202 23.69 17.21 7.82
N TYR A 203 22.94 16.23 8.34
CA TYR A 203 21.49 16.09 8.09
C TYR A 203 20.64 16.60 9.27
N ASN A 204 21.26 17.03 10.37
CA ASN A 204 20.53 17.46 11.58
C ASN A 204 19.94 18.88 11.47
N HIS A 205 20.44 19.69 10.54
CA HIS A 205 20.06 21.11 10.42
C HIS A 205 19.80 21.47 8.97
N LEU A 206 18.90 22.44 8.77
CA LEU A 206 18.54 22.94 7.45
C LEU A 206 19.77 23.43 6.65
N SER A 207 20.73 24.06 7.32
CA SER A 207 21.99 24.50 6.70
C SER A 207 22.76 23.34 6.07
N GLY A 208 22.92 22.23 6.80
CA GLY A 208 23.61 21.05 6.28
C GLY A 208 22.85 20.40 5.12
N LEU A 209 21.51 20.34 5.19
CA LEU A 209 20.67 19.87 4.07
C LEU A 209 20.84 20.74 2.82
N LEU A 210 20.91 22.06 2.98
CA LEU A 210 21.16 23.00 1.88
C LEU A 210 22.56 22.81 1.27
N ASP A 211 23.59 22.56 2.09
CA ASP A 211 24.95 22.33 1.60
C ASP A 211 25.03 21.04 0.75
N ILE A 212 24.31 19.99 1.15
CA ILE A 212 24.22 18.75 0.37
C ILE A 212 23.50 18.99 -0.95
N PHE A 213 22.39 19.71 -0.92
CA PHE A 213 21.62 20.03 -2.13
C PHE A 213 22.49 20.80 -3.13
N LYS A 214 23.22 21.82 -2.65
CA LYS A 214 24.17 22.58 -3.47
C LYS A 214 25.33 21.73 -4.00
N SER A 215 25.81 20.75 -3.22
CA SER A 215 26.92 19.88 -3.66
C SER A 215 26.56 18.91 -4.78
N LYS A 216 25.27 18.67 -5.02
CA LYS A 216 24.76 17.74 -6.03
C LYS A 216 24.24 18.43 -7.31
N ILE A 217 24.24 19.76 -7.35
CA ILE A 217 23.97 20.58 -8.55
C ILE A 217 25.30 20.92 -9.21
#